data_AF-A0A534QHR9-F1
#
_entry.id   AF-A0A534QHR9-F1
#
_cell.length_a   1.000
_cell.length_b   1.000
_cell.length_c   1.000
_cell.angle_alpha   90.00
_cell.angle_beta   90.00
_cell.angle_gamma   90.00
#
_symmetry.space_group_name_H-M   'P 1'
#
loop_
_entity.id
_entity.type
_entity.pdbx_description
1 polymer ?
#
loop_
_entity_poly.entity_id
_entity_poly.type
_entity_poly.pdbx_seq_one_letter_code
_entity_poly.pdbx_strand_id
1 'polypeptide(L)'
;MITRRASWCALAAAAALLLWTSPRSAHADVSPGERITDQNIDKVKDLISPGLEWCIKHGFPLTIGETKRVEWPTAYKEATEKYSGQVKLRPDGLQLLNYVAGQPFPKVDPQDPQVAIKIMWNYEYKFNPTDDLDLRNFDADTGAVADHGHMTVERH
;
A
#
# COMPACT_ATOMS: atom_id res chain seq x y z
N MET A 1 -21.06 -58.89 -15.70
CA MET A 1 -21.66 -57.67 -15.12
C MET A 1 -20.81 -57.18 -13.96
N ILE A 2 -19.77 -56.39 -14.19
CA ILE A 2 -19.06 -55.54 -13.20
C ILE A 2 -18.26 -54.56 -14.07
N THR A 3 -18.42 -53.24 -13.89
CA THR A 3 -17.37 -52.19 -14.18
C THR A 3 -17.88 -50.74 -14.21
N ARG A 4 -19.18 -50.42 -14.15
CA ARG A 4 -19.62 -49.01 -14.31
C ARG A 4 -19.59 -48.13 -13.05
N ARG A 5 -19.54 -48.71 -11.84
CA ARG A 5 -19.63 -47.92 -10.58
C ARG A 5 -18.29 -47.35 -10.08
N ALA A 6 -17.16 -47.99 -10.41
CA ALA A 6 -15.84 -47.57 -9.92
C ALA A 6 -15.32 -46.27 -10.58
N SER A 7 -15.65 -46.05 -11.86
CA SER A 7 -15.22 -44.84 -12.60
C SER A 7 -15.91 -43.56 -12.11
N TRP A 8 -17.13 -43.65 -11.57
CA TRP A 8 -17.86 -42.48 -11.08
C TRP A 8 -17.32 -41.98 -9.74
N CYS A 9 -16.87 -42.88 -8.86
CA CYS A 9 -16.22 -42.51 -7.61
C CYS A 9 -14.83 -41.87 -7.84
N ALA A 10 -14.06 -42.37 -8.82
CA ALA A 10 -12.76 -41.79 -9.16
C ALA A 10 -12.89 -40.39 -9.81
N LEU A 11 -13.89 -40.18 -10.67
CA LEU A 11 -14.20 -38.86 -11.24
C LEU A 11 -14.72 -37.87 -10.19
N ALA A 12 -15.56 -38.32 -9.25
CA ALA A 12 -16.04 -37.47 -8.16
C ALA A 12 -14.92 -37.07 -7.19
N ALA A 13 -13.99 -37.97 -6.89
CA ALA A 13 -12.83 -37.68 -6.05
C ALA A 13 -11.85 -36.70 -6.73
N ALA A 14 -11.61 -36.85 -8.05
CA ALA A 14 -10.77 -35.93 -8.81
C ALA A 14 -11.41 -34.52 -8.91
N ALA A 15 -12.73 -34.43 -9.09
CA ALA A 15 -13.45 -33.16 -9.11
C ALA A 15 -13.44 -32.47 -7.73
N ALA A 16 -13.54 -33.23 -6.63
CA ALA A 16 -13.46 -32.69 -5.28
C ALA A 16 -12.07 -32.15 -4.92
N LEU A 17 -10.99 -32.79 -5.40
CA LEU A 17 -9.62 -32.27 -5.22
C LEU A 17 -9.37 -30.98 -6.02
N LEU A 18 -9.92 -30.85 -7.23
CA LEU A 18 -9.80 -29.64 -8.06
C LEU A 18 -10.54 -28.42 -7.46
N LEU A 19 -11.62 -28.67 -6.71
CA LEU A 19 -12.36 -27.62 -5.98
C LEU A 19 -11.63 -27.12 -4.72
N TRP A 20 -10.74 -27.92 -4.12
CA TRP A 20 -9.93 -27.49 -2.97
C TRP A 20 -8.65 -26.74 -3.35
N THR A 21 -8.09 -26.99 -4.53
CA THR A 21 -6.89 -26.29 -5.01
C THR A 21 -7.19 -25.00 -5.76
N SER A 22 -8.46 -24.59 -5.85
CA SER A 22 -8.82 -23.31 -6.44
C SER A 22 -8.27 -22.18 -5.58
N PRO A 23 -7.36 -21.33 -6.10
CA PRO A 23 -6.87 -20.19 -5.36
C PRO A 23 -8.07 -19.31 -5.00
N ARG A 24 -8.37 -19.20 -3.70
CA ARG A 24 -9.27 -18.16 -3.21
C ARG A 24 -8.56 -16.84 -3.47
N SER A 25 -8.94 -16.15 -4.53
CA SER A 25 -8.59 -14.74 -4.68
C SER A 25 -9.11 -14.01 -3.45
N ALA A 26 -8.20 -13.50 -2.63
CA ALA A 26 -8.52 -12.59 -1.55
C ALA A 26 -8.94 -11.27 -2.18
N HIS A 27 -10.22 -11.18 -2.58
CA HIS A 27 -10.84 -9.89 -2.85
C HIS A 27 -11.15 -9.26 -1.48
N ALA A 28 -10.83 -7.98 -1.32
CA ALA A 28 -11.45 -7.22 -0.24
C ALA A 28 -12.97 -7.23 -0.49
N ASP A 29 -13.78 -7.49 0.54
CA ASP A 29 -15.24 -7.63 0.45
C ASP A 29 -15.98 -6.31 0.13
N VAL A 30 -15.25 -5.28 -0.32
CA VAL A 30 -15.77 -3.96 -0.63
C VAL A 30 -15.62 -3.62 -2.11
N SER A 31 -16.62 -2.93 -2.65
CA SER A 31 -16.62 -2.50 -4.05
C SER A 31 -16.36 -0.99 -4.16
N PRO A 32 -15.64 -0.51 -5.19
CA PRO A 32 -15.54 0.91 -5.47
C PRO A 32 -16.91 1.58 -5.60
N GLY A 33 -17.06 2.77 -5.06
CA GLY A 33 -18.33 3.51 -4.97
C GLY A 33 -19.22 3.10 -3.79
N GLU A 34 -18.91 1.99 -3.10
CA GLU A 34 -19.65 1.59 -1.91
C GLU A 34 -19.51 2.64 -0.79
N ARG A 35 -20.64 2.95 -0.15
CA ARG A 35 -20.68 3.86 1.00
C ARG A 35 -20.81 3.05 2.28
N ILE A 36 -19.80 3.14 3.13
CA ILE A 36 -19.77 2.56 4.45
C ILE A 36 -20.27 3.59 5.47
N THR A 37 -21.30 3.20 6.21
CA THR A 37 -21.86 3.94 7.34
C THR A 37 -21.89 3.02 8.57
N ASP A 38 -22.37 3.55 9.69
CA ASP A 38 -22.70 2.80 10.90
C ASP A 38 -23.49 1.50 10.64
N GLN A 39 -24.38 1.48 9.65
CA GLN A 39 -25.27 0.35 9.32
C GLN A 39 -24.57 -0.85 8.68
N ASN A 40 -23.42 -0.65 8.04
CA ASN A 40 -22.71 -1.70 7.28
C ASN A 40 -21.20 -1.73 7.57
N ILE A 41 -20.78 -1.12 8.68
CA ILE A 41 -19.38 -1.00 9.12
C ILE A 41 -18.71 -2.36 9.36
N ASP A 42 -19.49 -3.39 9.70
CA ASP A 42 -18.97 -4.74 9.94
C ASP A 42 -18.23 -5.32 8.71
N LYS A 43 -18.56 -4.84 7.49
CA LYS A 43 -17.88 -5.25 6.25
C LYS A 43 -16.41 -4.85 6.19
N VAL A 44 -16.04 -3.78 6.89
CA VAL A 44 -14.68 -3.19 6.82
C VAL A 44 -13.93 -3.24 8.12
N LYS A 45 -14.51 -3.86 9.17
CA LYS A 45 -13.96 -3.85 10.53
C LYS A 45 -12.52 -4.35 10.59
N ASP A 46 -12.18 -5.38 9.81
CA ASP A 46 -10.83 -5.94 9.73
C ASP A 46 -9.92 -5.19 8.73
N LEU A 47 -10.46 -4.20 8.01
CA LEU A 47 -9.78 -3.40 6.99
C LEU A 47 -9.48 -1.96 7.47
N ILE A 48 -10.02 -1.54 8.61
CA ILE A 48 -9.90 -0.18 9.14
C ILE A 48 -9.31 -0.17 10.55
N SER A 49 -8.75 0.96 10.96
CA SER A 49 -8.31 1.15 12.34
C SER A 49 -9.52 1.37 13.27
N PRO A 50 -9.39 1.05 14.58
CA PRO A 50 -10.45 1.30 15.56
C PRO A 50 -10.90 2.77 15.64
N GLY A 51 -9.98 3.70 15.39
CA GLY A 51 -10.29 5.14 15.34
C GLY A 51 -11.20 5.49 14.16
N LEU A 52 -10.95 4.94 12.97
CA LEU A 52 -11.82 5.14 11.82
C LEU A 52 -13.18 4.46 12.04
N GLU A 53 -13.22 3.31 12.70
CA GLU A 53 -14.46 2.66 13.10
C GLU A 53 -15.32 3.59 13.98
N TRP A 54 -14.69 4.21 14.98
CA TRP A 54 -15.34 5.18 15.85
C TRP A 54 -15.89 6.37 15.07
N CYS A 55 -15.10 6.97 14.16
CA CYS A 55 -15.56 8.10 13.33
C CYS A 55 -16.79 7.73 12.49
N ILE A 56 -16.79 6.56 11.84
CA ILE A 56 -17.92 6.12 10.99
C ILE A 56 -19.20 5.98 11.83
N LYS A 57 -19.09 5.41 13.04
CA LYS A 57 -20.21 5.29 13.99
C LYS A 57 -20.77 6.64 14.45
N HIS A 58 -19.97 7.71 14.39
CA HIS A 58 -20.36 9.07 14.79
C HIS A 58 -20.62 10.00 13.60
N GLY A 59 -21.01 9.43 12.44
CA GLY A 59 -21.48 10.21 11.30
C GLY A 59 -20.40 10.60 10.29
N PHE A 60 -19.27 9.91 10.26
CA PHE A 60 -18.23 10.06 9.24
C PHE A 60 -18.25 8.91 8.21
N PRO A 61 -19.16 8.93 7.22
CA PRO A 61 -19.27 7.84 6.25
C PRO A 61 -18.05 7.75 5.32
N LEU A 62 -17.57 6.53 5.10
CA LEU A 62 -16.44 6.23 4.21
C LEU A 62 -16.96 5.86 2.81
N THR A 63 -16.38 6.44 1.76
CA THR A 63 -16.66 6.02 0.37
C THR A 63 -15.46 5.26 -0.17
N ILE A 64 -15.68 4.03 -0.61
CA ILE A 64 -14.62 3.18 -1.17
C ILE A 64 -14.21 3.69 -2.55
N GLY A 65 -12.94 4.01 -2.74
CA GLY A 65 -12.38 4.43 -4.02
C GLY A 65 -11.83 3.26 -4.83
N GLU A 66 -11.71 3.45 -6.14
CA GLU A 66 -10.97 2.51 -6.98
C GLU A 66 -9.49 2.50 -6.57
N THR A 67 -8.89 1.30 -6.56
CA THR A 67 -7.45 1.19 -6.37
C THR A 67 -6.74 1.76 -7.58
N LYS A 68 -6.02 2.86 -7.37
CA LYS A 68 -5.19 3.49 -8.38
C LYS A 68 -3.71 3.25 -8.08
N ARG A 69 -2.93 3.04 -9.13
CA ARG A 69 -1.47 3.02 -9.00
C ARG A 69 -1.00 4.42 -8.63
N VAL A 70 -0.18 4.51 -7.58
CA VAL A 70 0.52 5.75 -7.25
C VAL A 70 1.71 5.87 -8.20
N GLU A 71 1.57 6.77 -9.17
CA GLU A 71 2.62 7.07 -10.12
C GLU A 71 3.65 8.03 -9.49
N TRP A 72 4.91 7.88 -9.88
CA TRP A 72 5.92 8.88 -9.49
C TRP A 72 5.59 10.24 -10.13
N PRO A 73 5.88 11.35 -9.44
CA PRO A 73 5.76 12.69 -10.00
C PRO A 73 6.53 12.79 -11.32
N THR A 74 5.94 13.45 -12.32
CA THR A 74 6.54 13.60 -13.66
C THR A 74 7.96 14.14 -13.59
N ALA A 75 8.17 15.21 -12.80
CA ALA A 75 9.49 15.82 -12.63
C ALA A 75 10.54 14.83 -12.06
N TYR A 76 10.14 13.92 -11.17
CA TYR A 76 11.04 12.91 -10.61
C TYR A 76 11.40 11.84 -11.66
N LYS A 77 10.42 11.39 -12.46
CA LYS A 77 10.67 10.45 -13.57
C LYS A 77 11.63 11.03 -14.59
N GLU A 78 11.35 12.24 -15.07
CA GLU A 78 12.18 12.95 -16.06
C GLU A 78 13.60 13.21 -15.55
N ALA A 79 13.74 13.63 -14.28
CA ALA A 79 15.05 13.82 -13.67
C ALA A 79 15.83 12.49 -13.55
N THR A 80 15.14 11.40 -13.17
CA THR A 80 15.73 10.06 -13.09
C THR A 80 16.24 9.62 -14.47
N GLU A 81 15.44 9.77 -15.51
CA GLU A 81 15.82 9.41 -16.88
C GLU A 81 17.01 10.24 -17.38
N LYS A 82 17.02 11.54 -17.07
CA LYS A 82 18.07 12.47 -17.52
C LYS A 82 19.40 12.31 -16.79
N TYR A 83 19.37 12.08 -15.47
CA TYR A 83 20.57 12.20 -14.62
C TYR A 83 21.07 10.88 -14.02
N SER A 84 20.25 9.82 -13.93
CA SER A 84 20.70 8.59 -13.25
C SER A 84 21.92 7.92 -13.90
N GLY A 85 22.08 8.02 -15.23
CA GLY A 85 23.17 7.39 -15.97
C GLY A 85 24.57 7.91 -15.65
N GLN A 86 24.69 9.12 -15.09
CA GLN A 86 26.00 9.70 -14.69
C GLN A 86 26.35 9.44 -13.23
N VAL A 87 25.40 8.98 -12.41
CA VAL A 87 25.58 8.80 -10.98
C VAL A 87 26.49 7.60 -10.70
N LYS A 88 27.49 7.80 -9.85
CA LYS A 88 28.38 6.74 -9.39
C LYS A 88 28.42 6.70 -7.88
N LEU A 89 28.57 5.50 -7.32
CA LEU A 89 28.85 5.31 -5.90
C LEU A 89 30.37 5.29 -5.72
N ARG A 90 30.88 6.02 -4.72
CA ARG A 90 32.30 5.90 -4.33
C ARG A 90 32.61 4.49 -3.83
N PRO A 91 33.86 4.02 -3.92
CA PRO A 91 34.24 2.71 -3.41
C PRO A 91 33.96 2.49 -1.91
N ASP A 92 33.96 3.56 -1.12
CA ASP A 92 33.61 3.54 0.31
C ASP A 92 32.10 3.42 0.57
N GLY A 93 31.24 3.61 -0.45
CA GLY A 93 29.79 3.56 -0.33
C GLY A 93 29.16 4.79 0.33
N LEU A 94 29.95 5.77 0.78
CA LEU A 94 29.49 6.86 1.65
C LEU A 94 29.11 8.13 0.89
N GLN A 95 29.31 8.18 -0.42
CA GLN A 95 29.00 9.37 -1.21
C GLN A 95 28.58 9.03 -2.64
N LEU A 96 27.60 9.78 -3.14
CA LEU A 96 27.24 9.83 -4.54
C LEU A 96 28.12 10.83 -5.30
N LEU A 97 28.64 10.40 -6.44
CA LEU A 97 29.36 11.25 -7.40
C LEU A 97 28.44 11.60 -8.56
N ASN A 98 28.50 12.85 -9.01
CA ASN A 98 27.73 13.39 -10.15
C ASN A 98 26.20 13.28 -10.00
N TYR A 99 25.70 13.19 -8.77
CA TYR A 99 24.27 13.23 -8.51
C TYR A 99 23.71 14.65 -8.70
N VAL A 100 22.53 14.76 -9.33
CA VAL A 100 21.83 16.03 -9.57
C VAL A 100 20.41 15.96 -9.03
N ALA A 101 19.58 15.04 -9.55
CA ALA A 101 18.20 14.87 -9.15
C ALA A 101 17.64 13.49 -9.59
N GLY A 102 16.49 13.11 -9.04
CA GLY A 102 15.78 11.87 -9.35
C GLY A 102 16.31 10.67 -8.56
N GLN A 103 15.99 9.46 -9.00
CA GLN A 103 16.52 8.25 -8.38
C GLN A 103 17.99 8.04 -8.77
N PRO A 104 18.93 7.90 -7.81
CA PRO A 104 20.34 7.70 -8.12
C PRO A 104 20.63 6.44 -8.95
N PHE A 105 20.04 5.31 -8.56
CA PHE A 105 20.31 3.99 -9.15
C PHE A 105 19.02 3.25 -9.52
N PRO A 106 18.27 3.69 -10.55
CA PRO A 106 16.97 3.10 -10.90
C PRO A 106 17.10 1.66 -11.44
N LYS A 107 18.27 1.30 -11.98
CA LYS A 107 18.60 -0.07 -12.40
C LYS A 107 19.45 -0.72 -11.31
N VAL A 108 18.83 -1.62 -10.56
CA VAL A 108 19.49 -2.37 -9.48
C VAL A 108 19.97 -3.70 -10.04
N ASP A 109 21.28 -3.94 -9.96
CA ASP A 109 21.89 -5.23 -10.31
C ASP A 109 22.09 -6.05 -9.02
N PRO A 110 21.41 -7.20 -8.85
CA PRO A 110 21.57 -8.06 -7.68
C PRO A 110 23.00 -8.58 -7.49
N GLN A 111 23.82 -8.63 -8.54
CA GLN A 111 25.19 -9.12 -8.49
C GLN A 111 26.21 -8.03 -8.11
N ASP A 112 25.76 -6.78 -7.98
CA ASP A 112 26.63 -5.70 -7.53
C ASP A 112 26.97 -5.89 -6.04
N PRO A 113 28.27 -5.97 -5.66
CA PRO A 113 28.66 -6.09 -4.26
C PRO A 113 28.18 -4.92 -3.38
N GLN A 114 27.87 -3.76 -3.98
CA GLN A 114 27.34 -2.58 -3.30
C GLN A 114 25.82 -2.41 -3.50
N VAL A 115 25.11 -3.43 -3.97
CA VAL A 115 23.66 -3.37 -4.27
C VAL A 115 22.85 -2.87 -3.07
N ALA A 116 23.14 -3.36 -1.86
CA ALA A 116 22.44 -2.95 -0.65
C ALA A 116 22.61 -1.44 -0.38
N ILE A 117 23.82 -0.92 -0.56
CA ILE A 117 24.13 0.50 -0.36
C ILE A 117 23.41 1.35 -1.41
N LYS A 118 23.38 0.91 -2.66
CA LYS A 118 22.62 1.58 -3.73
C LYS A 118 21.12 1.62 -3.45
N ILE A 119 20.56 0.54 -2.89
CA ILE A 119 19.15 0.49 -2.44
C ILE A 119 18.92 1.49 -1.31
N MET A 120 19.83 1.58 -0.33
CA MET A 120 19.74 2.56 0.75
C MET A 120 19.77 4.00 0.23
N TRP A 121 20.66 4.31 -0.72
CA TRP A 121 20.66 5.62 -1.38
C TRP A 121 19.36 5.90 -2.15
N ASN A 122 18.82 4.91 -2.86
CA ASN A 122 17.53 5.04 -3.52
C ASN A 122 16.37 5.27 -2.55
N TYR A 123 16.43 4.69 -1.36
CA TYR A 123 15.44 4.91 -0.30
C TYR A 123 15.52 6.32 0.25
N GLU A 124 16.72 6.85 0.44
CA GLU A 124 16.95 8.23 0.91
C GLU A 124 16.48 9.27 -0.11
N TYR A 125 16.78 9.06 -1.39
CA TYR A 125 16.47 10.01 -2.47
C TYR A 125 15.12 9.76 -3.16
N LYS A 126 14.23 8.93 -2.59
CA LYS A 126 12.90 8.68 -3.15
C LYS A 126 12.04 9.95 -3.11
N PHE A 127 11.09 10.07 -4.05
CA PHE A 127 10.22 11.25 -4.13
C PHE A 127 9.22 11.40 -2.98
N ASN A 128 8.85 10.29 -2.32
CA ASN A 128 7.84 10.30 -1.28
C ASN A 128 8.48 10.02 0.07
N PRO A 129 8.36 10.90 1.08
CA PRO A 129 8.72 10.51 2.42
C PRO A 129 7.86 9.33 2.86
N THR A 130 8.50 8.29 3.36
CA THR A 130 7.79 7.23 4.08
C THR A 130 7.62 7.73 5.50
N ASP A 131 6.38 7.89 5.95
CA ASP A 131 5.80 7.96 7.32
C ASP A 131 6.58 8.68 8.46
N ASP A 132 7.91 8.58 8.49
CA ASP A 132 8.84 9.11 9.48
C ASP A 132 9.37 10.54 9.18
N LEU A 133 8.92 11.20 8.12
CA LEU A 133 8.95 12.68 8.12
C LEU A 133 7.77 13.16 8.96
N ASP A 134 7.86 12.84 10.25
CA ASP A 134 6.99 13.31 11.30
C ASP A 134 6.82 14.82 11.12
N LEU A 135 5.60 15.20 10.76
CA LEU A 135 5.05 16.53 10.89
C LEU A 135 5.17 16.94 12.37
N ARG A 136 6.37 17.32 12.80
CA ARG A 136 6.60 18.08 14.04
C ARG A 136 5.97 19.48 13.98
N ASN A 137 5.15 19.73 12.96
CA ASN A 137 4.38 20.93 12.74
C ASN A 137 2.90 20.57 12.48
N PHE A 138 2.36 19.61 13.23
CA PHE A 138 0.93 19.64 13.52
C PHE A 138 0.69 20.91 14.33
N ASP A 139 0.13 21.96 13.72
CA ASP A 139 -0.90 22.71 14.42
C ASP A 139 -2.01 21.70 14.68
N ALA A 140 -1.86 20.93 15.76
CA ALA A 140 -2.91 20.05 16.25
C ALA A 140 -3.92 21.01 16.87
N ASP A 141 -4.83 21.53 16.05
CA ASP A 141 -6.03 22.13 16.58
C ASP A 141 -6.68 21.07 17.49
N THR A 142 -6.64 21.30 18.81
CA THR A 142 -7.11 20.32 19.79
C THR A 142 -8.61 20.47 19.97
N GLY A 143 -9.32 19.36 20.12
CA GLY A 143 -10.78 19.39 20.07
C GLY A 143 -11.40 18.28 20.89
N ALA A 144 -12.53 18.56 21.54
CA ALA A 144 -13.29 17.52 22.20
C ALA A 144 -14.22 16.87 21.19
N VAL A 145 -14.17 15.55 21.09
CA VAL A 145 -15.24 14.80 20.40
C VAL A 145 -16.18 14.24 21.45
N ALA A 146 -17.36 14.85 21.55
CA ALA A 146 -18.39 14.46 22.50
C ALA A 146 -19.17 13.24 21.99
N ASP A 147 -19.66 12.40 22.90
CA ASP A 147 -20.52 11.24 22.57
C ASP A 147 -21.75 11.66 21.76
N HIS A 148 -22.27 12.86 22.01
CA HIS A 148 -23.37 13.49 21.26
C HIS A 148 -23.07 14.99 21.06
N GLY A 149 -22.68 15.40 19.85
CA GLY A 149 -22.41 16.81 19.54
C GLY A 149 -21.54 17.01 18.30
N HIS A 150 -21.33 18.27 17.90
CA HIS A 150 -20.37 18.60 16.86
C HIS A 150 -18.95 18.58 17.44
N MET A 151 -17.97 18.13 16.64
CA MET A 151 -16.55 18.22 16.99
C MET A 151 -16.19 19.69 17.26
N THR A 152 -15.64 19.96 18.43
CA THR A 152 -15.05 21.28 18.72
C THR A 152 -13.60 21.28 18.25
N VAL A 153 -13.12 22.45 17.81
CA VAL A 153 -11.75 22.62 17.31
C VAL A 153 -11.22 23.91 17.94
N GLU A 154 -10.30 23.78 18.89
CA GLU A 154 -9.56 24.88 19.49
C GLU A 154 -8.35 25.17 18.60
N ARG A 155 -8.38 26.34 17.98
CA ARG A 155 -7.27 26.85 17.15
C ARG A 155 -6.32 27.66 18.02
N HIS A 156 -5.03 27.41 17.88
CA HIS A 156 -3.96 28.17 18.52
C HIS A 156 -3.61 29.45 17.74
#